data_AF-A0A958K465-F1
#
_entry.id   AF-A0A958K465-F1
#
_cell.length_a   1.000
_cell.length_b   1.000
_cell.length_c   1.000
_cell.angle_alpha   90.00
_cell.angle_beta   90.00
_cell.angle_gamma   90.00
#
_symmetry.space_group_name_H-M   'P 1'
#
loop_
_entity.id
_entity.type
_entity.pdbx_description
1 polymer ?
#
loop_
_entity_poly.entity_id
_entity_poly.type
_entity_poly.pdbx_seq_one_letter_code
_entity_poly.pdbx_strand_id
1 'polypeptide(L)' 'TTFELSRYLDYCSELLACVGKLAAMYSQHLADPVVLSSVNEIESLATGISRKIWQKLMILHSAATSQSPQT' A
#
# COMPACT_ATOMS: atom_id res chain seq x y z
N THR A 1 16.63 10.79 6.17
CA THR A 1 17.21 10.03 5.05
C THR A 1 16.11 9.66 4.08
N THR A 2 16.19 10.13 2.83
CA THR A 2 15.15 9.97 1.80
C THR A 2 14.98 8.49 1.39
N PHE A 3 16.10 7.77 1.30
CA PHE A 3 16.14 6.34 1.01
C PHE A 3 15.36 5.49 2.01
N GLU A 4 15.56 5.71 3.32
CA GLU A 4 14.87 4.98 4.39
C GLU A 4 13.35 5.13 4.31
N LEU A 5 12.88 6.35 4.00
CA LEU A 5 11.47 6.62 3.90
C LEU A 5 10.84 5.99 2.64
N SER A 6 11.57 5.93 1.52
CA SER A 6 11.12 5.17 0.34
C SER A 6 10.93 3.70 0.69
N ARG A 7 11.94 3.09 1.32
CA ARG A 7 11.89 1.68 1.73
C ARG A 7 10.76 1.38 2.71
N TYR A 8 10.50 2.28 3.66
CA TYR A 8 9.35 2.15 4.56
C TYR A 8 8.02 2.11 3.80
N LEU A 9 7.85 2.99 2.80
CA LEU A 9 6.65 3.03 1.97
C LEU A 9 6.49 1.76 1.10
N ASP A 10 7.60 1.20 0.61
CA ASP A 10 7.59 -0.08 -0.09
C ASP A 10 7.14 -1.23 0.84
N TYR A 11 7.66 -1.28 2.07
CA TYR A 11 7.22 -2.27 3.07
C TYR A 11 5.73 -2.12 3.46
N CYS A 12 5.20 -0.90 3.54
CA CYS A 12 3.77 -0.71 3.74
C CYS A 12 2.95 -1.32 2.59
N SER A 13 3.45 -1.25 1.36
CA SER A 13 2.78 -1.85 0.20
C SER A 13 2.79 -3.38 0.25
N GLU A 14 3.91 -3.98 0.67
CA GLU A 14 4.01 -5.43 0.90
C GLU A 14 3.06 -5.90 2.01
N LEU A 15 2.99 -5.17 3.12
CA LEU A 15 2.08 -5.46 4.22
C LEU A 15 0.61 -5.41 3.76
N LEU A 16 0.23 -4.41 2.95
CA LEU A 16 -1.12 -4.32 2.38
C LEU A 16 -1.44 -5.51 1.46
N ALA A 17 -0.47 -5.98 0.68
CA ALA A 17 -0.66 -7.18 -0.14
C ALA A 17 -0.89 -8.44 0.72
N CYS A 18 -0.20 -8.56 1.87
CA CYS A 18 -0.45 -9.62 2.84
C CYS A 18 -1.86 -9.52 3.45
N VAL A 19 -2.31 -8.31 3.81
CA VAL A 19 -3.67 -8.07 4.32
C VAL A 19 -4.73 -8.48 3.28
N GLY A 20 -4.53 -8.14 2.00
CA GLY A 20 -5.44 -8.56 0.92
C GLY A 20 -5.53 -10.08 0.78
N LYS A 21 -4.40 -10.79 0.84
CA LYS A 21 -4.39 -12.27 0.82
C LYS A 21 -5.13 -12.89 2.01
N LEU A 22 -4.96 -12.32 3.21
CA LEU A 22 -5.68 -12.77 4.39
C LEU A 22 -7.20 -12.54 4.23
N ALA A 23 -7.61 -11.37 3.76
CA ALA A 23 -9.01 -11.05 3.50
C ALA A 23 -9.64 -12.04 2.50
N ALA A 24 -8.94 -12.30 1.38
CA ALA A 24 -9.38 -13.29 0.40
C ALA A 24 -9.46 -14.72 0.97
N MET A 25 -8.60 -15.09 1.92
CA MET A 25 -8.69 -16.37 2.61
C MET A 25 -9.95 -16.45 3.50
N TYR A 26 -10.29 -15.36 4.19
CA TYR A 26 -11.51 -15.29 5.00
C TYR A 26 -12.78 -15.46 4.16
N SER A 27 -12.88 -14.78 3.01
CA SER A 27 -14.06 -14.94 2.13
C SER A 27 -14.16 -16.34 1.51
N GLN A 28 -13.04 -17.05 1.31
CA GLN A 28 -13.03 -18.42 0.81
C GLN A 28 -13.52 -19.45 1.83
N HIS A 29 -13.19 -19.27 3.12
CA HIS A 29 -13.47 -20.27 4.15
C HIS A 29 -14.71 -19.96 4.99
N LEU A 30 -15.16 -18.70 5.03
CA LEU A 30 -16.36 -18.27 5.71
C LEU A 30 -17.35 -17.70 4.69
N ALA A 31 -18.32 -18.52 4.30
CA ALA A 31 -19.43 -18.14 3.42
C ALA A 31 -20.49 -17.31 4.18
N ASP A 32 -20.07 -16.19 4.76
CA ASP A 32 -20.93 -15.25 5.47
C ASP A 32 -21.01 -13.92 4.68
N PRO A 33 -22.22 -13.41 4.37
CA PRO A 33 -22.40 -12.15 3.64
C PRO A 33 -21.71 -10.94 4.30
N VAL A 34 -21.64 -10.89 5.64
CA VAL A 34 -20.95 -9.84 6.39
C VAL A 34 -19.45 -9.93 6.15
N VAL A 35 -18.88 -11.15 6.19
CA VAL A 35 -17.46 -11.38 5.90
C VAL A 35 -17.13 -10.93 4.48
N LEU A 36 -17.97 -11.27 3.49
CA LEU A 36 -17.76 -10.86 2.11
C LEU A 36 -17.79 -9.34 1.95
N SER A 37 -18.72 -8.64 2.62
CA SER A 37 -18.77 -7.18 2.64
C SER A 37 -17.49 -6.58 3.24
N SER A 38 -17.06 -7.09 4.39
CA SER A 38 -15.84 -6.62 5.05
C SER A 38 -14.58 -6.87 4.20
N VAL A 39 -14.49 -7.99 3.48
CA VAL A 39 -13.38 -8.26 2.56
C VAL A 39 -13.34 -7.24 1.42
N ASN A 40 -14.49 -6.91 0.82
CA ASN A 40 -14.57 -5.86 -0.20
C ASN A 40 -14.14 -4.48 0.33
N GLU A 41 -14.54 -4.13 1.56
CA GLU A 41 -14.12 -2.89 2.21
C GLU A 41 -12.60 -2.85 2.45
N ILE A 42 -12.01 -3.97 2.89
CA ILE A 42 -10.56 -4.10 3.06
C ILE A 42 -9.85 -3.92 1.72
N GLU A 43 -10.31 -4.55 0.64
CA GLU A 43 -9.71 -4.42 -0.69
C GLU A 43 -9.78 -2.98 -1.22
N SER A 44 -10.93 -2.32 -1.03
CA SER A 44 -11.12 -0.91 -1.39
C SER A 44 -10.17 0.01 -0.60
N LEU A 45 -10.08 -0.18 0.72
CA LEU A 45 -9.18 0.57 1.58
C LEU A 45 -7.72 0.34 1.19
N ALA A 46 -7.30 -0.91 1.03
CA ALA A 46 -5.93 -1.27 0.68
C ALA A 46 -5.54 -0.67 -0.68
N THR A 47 -6.41 -0.75 -1.68
CA THR A 47 -6.22 -0.12 -3.00
C THR A 47 -6.06 1.40 -2.87
N GLY A 48 -6.90 2.04 -2.06
CA GLY A 48 -6.82 3.48 -1.78
C GLY A 48 -5.50 3.87 -1.11
N ILE A 49 -5.03 3.10 -0.13
CA ILE A 49 -3.75 3.35 0.54
C ILE A 49 -2.57 3.11 -0.40
N SER A 50 -2.56 2.02 -1.17
CA SER A 50 -1.50 1.74 -2.16
C SER A 50 -1.34 2.88 -3.16
N ARG A 51 -2.46 3.47 -3.62
CA ARG A 51 -2.42 4.67 -4.48
C ARG A 51 -1.77 5.87 -3.78
N LYS A 52 -2.11 6.11 -2.51
CA LYS A 52 -1.51 7.20 -1.71
C LYS A 52 -0.02 6.97 -1.45
N ILE A 53 0.39 5.72 -1.23
CA ILE A 53 1.80 5.35 -1.10
C ILE A 53 2.54 5.70 -2.39
N TRP A 54 2.01 5.29 -3.54
CA TRP A 54 2.62 5.59 -4.83
C TRP A 54 2.77 7.11 -5.06
N GLN A 55 1.75 7.90 -4.73
CA GLN A 55 1.82 9.37 -4.79
C GLN A 55 2.93 9.93 -3.89
N LYS A 56 3.10 9.40 -2.67
CA LYS A 56 4.17 9.81 -1.75
C LYS A 56 5.55 9.45 -2.27
N LEU A 57 5.71 8.24 -2.82
CA LEU A 57 6.95 7.82 -3.46
C LEU A 57 7.31 8.76 -4.63
N MET A 58 6.35 9.15 -5.46
CA MET A 58 6.60 10.11 -6.55
C MET A 58 7.09 11.47 -6.04
N ILE A 59 6.45 12.03 -5.00
CA ILE A 59 6.89 13.28 -4.38
C ILE A 59 8.32 13.16 -3.83
N LEU A 60 8.60 12.03 -3.19
CA LEU A 60 9.89 11.74 -2.56
C LEU A 60 11.03 11.59 -3.60
N HIS A 61 10.75 10.94 -4.73
CA HIS A 61 11.68 10.87 -5.87
C HIS A 61 11.92 12.26 -6.47
N SER A 62 10.87 13.06 -6.68
CA SER A 62 11.02 14.43 -7.18
C SER A 62 11.88 15.30 -6.24
N ALA A 63 11.66 15.18 -4.93
CA ALA A 63 12.43 15.91 -3.93
C ALA A 63 13.91 15.47 -3.89
N ALA A 64 14.20 14.18 -4.11
CA ALA A 64 15.57 13.68 -4.20
C ALA A 64 16.31 14.24 -5.43
N THR A 65 15.65 14.27 -6.59
CA THR A 65 16.22 14.81 -7.83
C THR A 65 16.49 16.31 -7.74
N SER A 66 15.67 17.07 -7.02
CA SER A 66 15.91 18.50 -6.77
C SER A 66 17.12 18.78 -5.86
N GLN A 67 17.61 17.78 -5.12
CA GLN A 67 18.73 17.92 -4.18
C GLN A 67 20.09 17.57 -4.77
N SER A 68 20.18 17.00 -5.98
CA SER A 68 21.45 16.82 -6.70
C SER A 68 21.83 18.11 -7.44
N PRO A 69 22.83 18.89 -6.99
CA PRO A 69 23.36 19.98 -7.79
C PRO A 69 24.08 19.37 -8.99
N GLN A 70 23.74 19.85 -10.19
CA GLN A 70 24.51 19.59 -11.40
C GLN A 70 25.96 19.98 -11.12
N THR A 71 26.86 18.99 -11.11
CA THR A 71 28.32 19.19 -11.19
C THR A 71 28.78 18.61 -12.51
#